data_AF-A0A925EHU7-F1
#
_entry.id   AF-A0A925EHU7-F1
#
_cell.length_a   1.000
_cell.length_b   1.000
_cell.length_c   1.000
_cell.angle_alpha   90.00
_cell.angle_beta   90.00
_cell.angle_gamma   90.00
#
_symmetry.space_group_name_H-M   'P 1'
#
loop_
_entity.id
_entity.type
_entity.pdbx_description
1 polymer ?
#
loop_
_entity_poly.entity_id
_entity_poly.type
_entity_poly.pdbx_seq_one_letter_code
_entity_poly.pdbx_strand_id
1 'polypeptide(L)'
;MAKIFNGRFTAKTDEPFVVFLIGMRINQWWRIDKWLPVSSAMGPMLQTLFTHPEKGFLHAEFFWNFSGPCLIQYWRSFEDLENFARNPSEPHLGPWKEFNQAIGSDGSVGIWHETYTVNADQFECVYGNMPKFGLASAMEHVQAVGRRETARMRLGSKNANHLAMELQEKQNVS
;
A
#
# COMPACT_ATOMS: atom_id res chain seq x y z
N MET A 1 3.58 8.23 21.07
CA MET A 1 2.95 6.92 20.82
C MET A 1 1.72 7.13 19.94
N ALA A 2 1.54 6.31 18.90
CA ALA A 2 0.37 6.40 18.04
C ALA A 2 -0.90 6.02 18.82
N LYS A 3 -2.03 6.68 18.52
CA LYS A 3 -3.32 6.38 19.15
C LYS A 3 -3.77 4.97 18.77
N ILE A 4 -4.09 4.14 19.76
CA ILE A 4 -4.72 2.83 19.56
C ILE A 4 -6.23 3.00 19.42
N PHE A 5 -6.80 2.38 18.39
CA PHE A 5 -8.25 2.30 18.20
C PHE A 5 -8.74 0.93 18.63
N ASN A 6 -9.39 0.87 19.80
CA ASN A 6 -9.95 -0.36 20.34
C ASN A 6 -11.21 -0.77 19.54
N GLY A 7 -11.31 -2.05 19.18
CA GLY A 7 -12.38 -2.59 18.36
C GLY A 7 -11.93 -2.93 16.93
N ARG A 8 -12.91 -3.12 16.04
CA ARG A 8 -12.69 -3.49 14.63
C ARG A 8 -13.00 -2.32 13.71
N PHE A 9 -12.07 -1.99 12.84
CA PHE A 9 -12.15 -0.92 11.88
C PHE A 9 -11.82 -1.40 10.46
N THR A 10 -12.15 -0.61 9.46
CA THR A 10 -11.84 -0.82 8.04
C THR A 10 -11.52 0.53 7.39
N ALA A 11 -10.93 0.48 6.19
CA ALA A 11 -10.90 1.63 5.30
C ALA A 11 -12.23 1.72 4.53
N LYS A 12 -12.67 2.94 4.23
CA LYS A 12 -13.79 3.24 3.35
C LYS A 12 -13.32 4.20 2.25
N THR A 13 -13.61 3.83 1.01
CA THR A 13 -13.45 4.67 -0.18
C THR A 13 -14.46 4.21 -1.23
N ASP A 14 -15.01 5.15 -1.97
CA ASP A 14 -15.89 4.89 -3.13
C ASP A 14 -15.13 5.10 -4.46
N GLU A 15 -13.85 5.46 -4.39
CA GLU A 15 -12.96 5.73 -5.52
C GLU A 15 -11.98 4.56 -5.74
N PRO A 16 -11.57 4.29 -6.99
CA PRO A 16 -10.46 3.39 -7.27
C PRO A 16 -9.14 3.94 -6.73
N PHE A 17 -8.18 3.05 -6.51
CA PHE A 17 -6.84 3.41 -6.05
C PHE A 17 -5.81 2.39 -6.54
N VAL A 18 -4.53 2.69 -6.30
CA VAL A 18 -3.40 1.81 -6.59
C VAL A 18 -2.71 1.40 -5.31
N VAL A 19 -2.37 0.11 -5.22
CA VAL A 19 -1.43 -0.43 -4.22
C VAL A 19 -0.14 -0.74 -4.94
N PHE A 20 0.95 -0.09 -4.50
CA PHE A 20 2.28 -0.26 -5.06
C PHE A 20 3.21 -0.83 -4.00
N LEU A 21 3.64 -2.06 -4.20
CA LEU A 21 4.60 -2.74 -3.34
C LEU A 21 5.96 -2.54 -3.97
N ILE A 22 6.96 -2.14 -3.19
CA ILE A 22 8.32 -1.99 -3.67
C ILE A 22 9.30 -2.39 -2.59
N GLY A 23 10.40 -3.03 -2.97
CA GLY A 23 11.42 -3.40 -2.01
C GLY A 23 12.79 -3.60 -2.62
N MET A 24 13.78 -3.64 -1.73
CA MET A 24 15.16 -4.00 -2.02
C MET A 24 15.47 -5.34 -1.37
N ARG A 25 16.21 -6.19 -2.08
CA ARG A 25 16.76 -7.44 -1.57
C ARG A 25 18.28 -7.37 -1.54
N ILE A 26 18.88 -7.56 -0.37
CA ILE A 26 20.32 -7.64 -0.17
C ILE A 26 20.75 -9.09 -0.40
N ASN A 27 21.42 -9.36 -1.52
CA ASN A 27 21.94 -10.70 -1.84
C ASN A 27 23.34 -10.90 -1.25
N GLN A 28 24.17 -9.85 -1.24
CA GLN A 28 25.52 -9.87 -0.68
C GLN A 28 25.62 -8.89 0.50
N TRP A 29 25.36 -9.38 1.71
CA TRP A 29 25.30 -8.56 2.92
C TRP A 29 26.59 -7.79 3.24
N TRP A 30 27.75 -8.36 2.89
CA TRP A 30 29.06 -7.72 3.08
C TRP A 30 29.32 -6.55 2.13
N ARG A 31 28.54 -6.39 1.06
CA ARG A 31 28.66 -5.29 0.08
C ARG A 31 27.89 -4.06 0.53
N ILE A 32 28.25 -3.53 1.70
CA ILE A 32 27.64 -2.31 2.27
C ILE A 32 27.79 -1.12 1.30
N ASP A 33 28.90 -1.06 0.57
CA ASP A 33 29.16 -0.11 -0.51
C ASP A 33 28.10 -0.12 -1.63
N LYS A 34 27.39 -1.24 -1.80
CA LYS A 34 26.36 -1.43 -2.82
C LYS A 34 24.96 -1.19 -2.29
N TRP A 35 24.57 -1.84 -1.19
CA TRP A 35 23.18 -1.82 -0.74
C TRP A 35 22.82 -0.60 0.10
N LEU A 36 23.77 0.01 0.82
CA LEU A 36 23.47 1.16 1.68
C LEU A 36 23.03 2.41 0.90
N PRO A 37 23.71 2.80 -0.20
CA PRO A 37 23.26 3.93 -1.02
C PRO A 37 21.84 3.72 -1.58
N VAL A 38 21.56 2.52 -2.12
CA VAL A 38 20.24 2.16 -2.68
C VAL A 38 19.16 2.25 -1.61
N SER A 39 19.41 1.73 -0.41
CA SER A 39 18.47 1.81 0.72
C SER A 39 18.21 3.25 1.16
N SER A 40 19.21 4.13 1.09
CA SER A 40 19.11 5.52 1.55
C SER A 40 18.30 6.41 0.61
N ALA A 41 18.19 6.06 -0.67
CA ALA A 41 17.50 6.85 -1.68
C ALA A 41 15.98 6.95 -1.47
N MET A 42 15.38 5.99 -0.74
CA MET A 42 13.93 5.96 -0.51
C MET A 42 13.44 7.08 0.43
N GLY A 43 14.26 7.51 1.39
CA GLY A 43 13.89 8.54 2.37
C GLY A 43 13.49 9.87 1.72
N PRO A 44 14.36 10.49 0.90
CA PRO A 44 14.04 11.72 0.18
C PRO A 44 12.82 11.61 -0.73
N MET A 45 12.67 10.48 -1.45
CA MET A 45 11.49 10.23 -2.29
C MET A 45 10.19 10.28 -1.48
N LEU A 46 10.13 9.54 -0.37
CA LEU A 46 8.96 9.55 0.50
C LEU A 46 8.72 10.94 1.09
N GLN A 47 9.76 11.65 1.52
CA GLN A 47 9.62 13.00 2.04
C GLN A 47 8.96 13.93 1.01
N THR A 48 9.41 13.87 -0.25
CA THR A 48 8.79 14.64 -1.35
C THR A 48 7.32 14.28 -1.51
N LEU A 49 6.97 12.99 -1.50
CA LEU A 49 5.59 12.51 -1.65
C LEU A 49 4.69 12.94 -0.50
N PHE A 50 5.15 12.85 0.75
CA PHE A 50 4.40 13.32 1.91
C PHE A 50 4.21 14.86 1.93
N THR A 51 5.13 15.61 1.33
CA THR A 51 5.07 17.08 1.30
C THR A 51 4.18 17.60 0.16
N HIS A 52 3.99 16.79 -0.90
CA HIS A 52 3.31 17.18 -2.14
C HIS A 52 2.15 16.21 -2.46
N PRO A 53 1.06 16.22 -1.66
CA PRO A 53 -0.06 15.30 -1.83
C PRO A 53 -0.78 15.45 -3.18
N GLU A 54 -0.63 16.58 -3.86
CA GLU A 54 -1.17 16.81 -5.21
C GLU A 54 -0.64 15.79 -6.24
N LYS A 55 0.54 15.20 -5.99
CA LYS A 55 1.16 14.15 -6.80
C LYS A 55 0.43 12.80 -6.75
N GLY A 56 -0.66 12.71 -5.97
CA GLY A 56 -1.52 11.53 -5.91
C GLY A 56 -1.04 10.45 -4.96
N PHE A 57 0.03 10.68 -4.20
CA PHE A 57 0.44 9.81 -3.11
C PHE A 57 -0.51 9.97 -1.92
N LEU A 58 -1.01 8.85 -1.39
CA LEU A 58 -1.98 8.84 -0.30
C LEU A 58 -1.33 8.45 1.02
N HIS A 59 -0.51 7.40 1.03
CA HIS A 59 0.18 6.91 2.23
C HIS A 59 1.25 5.87 1.88
N ALA A 60 2.18 5.62 2.80
CA ALA A 60 3.04 4.45 2.74
C ALA A 60 3.27 3.83 4.12
N GLU A 61 3.40 2.50 4.14
CA GLU A 61 3.88 1.73 5.27
C GLU A 61 5.28 1.19 4.95
N PHE A 62 6.22 1.39 5.87
CA PHE A 62 7.60 0.94 5.73
C PHE A 62 7.86 -0.27 6.63
N PHE A 63 8.48 -1.28 6.07
CA PHE A 63 8.85 -2.51 6.75
C PHE A 63 10.31 -2.84 6.51
N TRP A 64 10.90 -3.55 7.47
CA TRP A 64 12.19 -4.18 7.30
C TRP A 64 12.02 -5.69 7.37
N ASN A 65 12.23 -6.35 6.24
CA ASN A 65 12.23 -7.82 6.16
C ASN A 65 13.65 -8.34 6.41
N PHE A 66 13.78 -9.66 6.58
CA PHE A 66 15.09 -10.29 6.77
C PHE A 66 16.06 -9.98 5.63
N SER A 67 15.58 -9.70 4.42
CA SER A 67 16.42 -9.43 3.25
C SER A 67 16.54 -7.97 2.85
N GLY A 68 15.95 -7.03 3.59
CA GLY A 68 16.02 -5.60 3.27
C GLY A 68 14.68 -4.86 3.42
N PRO A 69 14.66 -3.56 3.08
CA PRO A 69 13.49 -2.70 3.22
C PRO A 69 12.39 -3.05 2.20
N CYS A 70 11.14 -2.93 2.64
CA CYS A 70 9.94 -3.10 1.83
C CYS A 70 8.94 -2.00 2.16
N LEU A 71 8.20 -1.54 1.16
CA LEU A 71 7.19 -0.52 1.29
C LEU A 71 5.90 -0.97 0.65
N ILE A 72 4.79 -0.63 1.30
CA ILE A 72 3.45 -0.64 0.70
C ILE A 72 3.06 0.81 0.53
N GLN A 73 2.81 1.23 -0.71
CA GLN A 73 2.37 2.58 -1.02
C GLN A 73 0.94 2.56 -1.56
N TYR A 74 0.19 3.59 -1.24
CA TYR A 74 -1.17 3.81 -1.74
C TYR A 74 -1.18 5.08 -2.58
N TRP A 75 -1.75 4.98 -3.77
CA TRP A 75 -1.80 6.04 -4.76
C TRP A 75 -3.22 6.25 -5.25
N ARG A 76 -3.55 7.48 -5.62
CA ARG A 76 -4.85 7.87 -6.17
C ARG A 76 -5.10 7.20 -7.52
N SER A 77 -4.09 7.12 -8.38
CA SER A 77 -4.18 6.43 -9.67
C SER A 77 -2.83 5.88 -10.14
N PHE A 78 -2.86 5.06 -11.19
CA PHE A 78 -1.62 4.55 -11.80
C PHE A 78 -0.86 5.65 -12.52
N GLU A 79 -1.58 6.58 -13.15
CA GLU A 79 -1.02 7.73 -13.85
C GLU A 79 -0.24 8.63 -12.90
N ASP A 80 -0.75 8.88 -11.69
CA ASP A 80 -0.05 9.66 -10.66
C ASP A 80 1.28 8.98 -10.26
N LEU A 81 1.25 7.66 -10.01
CA LEU A 81 2.44 6.86 -9.71
C LEU A 81 3.46 6.89 -10.86
N GLU A 82 2.99 6.66 -12.10
CA GLU A 82 3.84 6.64 -13.28
C GLU A 82 4.47 8.01 -13.54
N ASN A 83 3.69 9.09 -13.40
CA ASN A 83 4.16 10.45 -13.56
C ASN A 83 5.28 10.76 -12.55
N PHE A 84 5.12 10.39 -11.28
CA PHE A 84 6.18 10.57 -10.30
C PHE A 84 7.46 9.78 -10.66
N ALA A 85 7.30 8.54 -11.12
CA ALA A 85 8.44 7.69 -11.46
C ALA A 85 9.21 8.16 -12.71
N ARG A 86 8.53 8.80 -13.66
CA ARG A 86 9.09 9.17 -14.98
C ARG A 86 9.47 10.63 -15.11
N ASN A 87 8.98 11.51 -14.25
CA ASN A 87 9.24 12.95 -14.36
C ASN A 87 10.70 13.28 -13.95
N PRO A 88 11.49 13.92 -14.84
CA PRO A 88 12.89 14.28 -14.53
C PRO A 88 13.06 15.25 -13.35
N SER A 89 12.02 16.00 -13.01
CA SER A 89 12.01 16.91 -11.87
C SER A 89 11.71 16.22 -10.53
N GLU A 90 11.36 14.93 -10.56
CA GLU A 90 11.06 14.14 -9.37
C GLU A 90 12.28 13.33 -8.91
N PRO A 91 12.42 13.09 -7.59
CA PRO A 91 13.61 12.44 -7.02
C PRO A 91 13.66 10.92 -7.25
N HIS A 92 13.17 10.40 -8.38
CA HIS A 92 13.16 8.98 -8.72
C HIS A 92 14.23 8.59 -9.75
N LEU A 93 14.37 9.36 -10.84
CA LEU A 93 15.28 8.98 -11.95
C LEU A 93 16.77 9.01 -11.58
N GLY A 94 17.17 9.92 -10.68
CA GLY A 94 18.55 10.00 -10.19
C GLY A 94 18.99 8.70 -9.50
N PRO A 95 18.31 8.30 -8.41
CA PRO A 95 18.55 7.01 -7.77
C PRO A 95 18.47 5.80 -8.70
N TRP A 96 17.53 5.81 -9.66
CA TRP A 96 17.44 4.74 -10.66
C TRP A 96 18.69 4.64 -11.53
N LYS A 97 19.21 5.79 -11.99
CA LYS A 97 20.44 5.84 -12.77
C LYS A 97 21.65 5.38 -11.95
N GLU A 98 21.76 5.84 -10.71
CA GLU A 98 22.83 5.43 -9.79
C GLU A 98 22.78 3.92 -9.51
N PHE A 99 21.60 3.36 -9.28
CA PHE A 99 21.41 1.91 -9.12
C PHE A 99 21.91 1.15 -10.35
N ASN A 100 21.55 1.57 -11.56
CA ASN A 100 21.98 0.89 -12.79
C ASN A 100 23.49 0.98 -13.02
N GLN A 101 24.12 2.10 -12.64
CA GLN A 101 25.57 2.28 -12.75
C GLN A 101 26.33 1.47 -11.70
N ALA A 102 25.84 1.46 -10.46
CA ALA A 102 26.50 0.80 -9.34
C ALA A 102 26.26 -0.70 -9.36
N ILE A 103 25.04 -1.16 -9.61
CA ILE A 103 24.63 -2.57 -9.47
C ILE A 103 24.52 -3.24 -10.84
N GLY A 104 23.76 -2.62 -11.76
CA GLY A 104 23.48 -3.18 -13.08
C GLY A 104 22.99 -4.63 -12.99
N SER A 105 23.74 -5.56 -13.61
CA SER A 105 23.48 -7.00 -13.58
C SER A 105 24.44 -7.79 -12.67
N ASP A 106 25.17 -7.14 -11.75
CA ASP A 106 26.16 -7.80 -10.88
C ASP A 106 25.53 -8.71 -9.80
N GLY A 107 24.24 -8.53 -9.52
CA GLY A 107 23.44 -9.37 -8.62
C GLY A 107 23.68 -9.12 -7.12
N SER A 108 24.50 -8.14 -6.73
CA SER A 108 24.78 -7.82 -5.32
C SER A 108 23.54 -7.31 -4.58
N VAL A 109 22.67 -6.58 -5.29
CA VAL A 109 21.41 -6.01 -4.79
C VAL A 109 20.30 -6.29 -5.81
N GLY A 110 19.17 -6.80 -5.32
CA GLY A 110 17.94 -6.91 -6.08
C GLY A 110 16.96 -5.80 -5.71
N ILE A 111 16.07 -5.51 -6.64
CA ILE A 111 14.92 -4.63 -6.44
C ILE A 111 13.71 -5.31 -7.06
N TRP A 112 12.55 -5.03 -6.52
CA TRP A 112 11.29 -5.56 -7.03
C TRP A 112 10.19 -4.56 -6.76
N HIS A 113 9.16 -4.61 -7.60
CA HIS A 113 7.93 -3.86 -7.37
C HIS A 113 6.74 -4.58 -7.99
N GLU A 114 5.58 -4.39 -7.40
CA GLU A 114 4.30 -4.93 -7.86
C GLU A 114 3.25 -3.81 -7.79
N THR A 115 2.49 -3.64 -8.86
CA THR A 115 1.47 -2.58 -8.95
C THR A 115 0.10 -3.21 -9.15
N TYR A 116 -0.84 -2.89 -8.27
CA TYR A 116 -2.22 -3.36 -8.32
C TYR A 116 -3.18 -2.18 -8.44
N THR A 117 -4.01 -2.18 -9.47
CA THR A 117 -5.16 -1.27 -9.58
C THR A 117 -6.37 -1.91 -8.91
N VAL A 118 -7.06 -1.16 -8.04
CA VAL A 118 -8.12 -1.67 -7.19
C VAL A 118 -9.35 -0.78 -7.35
N ASN A 119 -10.47 -1.36 -7.76
CA ASN A 119 -11.74 -0.66 -7.81
C ASN A 119 -12.39 -0.57 -6.42
N ALA A 120 -13.26 0.40 -6.21
CA ALA A 120 -13.93 0.69 -4.93
C ALA A 120 -14.67 -0.51 -4.29
N ASP A 121 -15.07 -1.50 -5.10
CA ASP A 121 -15.78 -2.70 -4.66
C ASP A 121 -14.92 -3.98 -4.66
N GLN A 122 -13.61 -3.87 -4.93
CA GLN A 122 -12.72 -5.01 -5.14
C GLN A 122 -11.64 -5.14 -4.08
N PHE A 123 -11.91 -4.64 -2.87
CA PHE A 123 -11.01 -4.78 -1.73
C PHE A 123 -11.74 -5.07 -0.43
N GLU A 124 -11.01 -5.64 0.52
CA GLU A 124 -11.44 -5.78 1.90
C GLU A 124 -10.25 -5.61 2.83
N CYS A 125 -10.45 -4.92 3.95
CA CYS A 125 -9.45 -4.83 5.01
C CYS A 125 -10.12 -4.74 6.38
N VAL A 126 -9.40 -5.17 7.42
CA VAL A 126 -9.84 -5.04 8.80
C VAL A 126 -8.65 -4.76 9.71
N TYR A 127 -8.84 -3.84 10.65
CA TYR A 127 -7.84 -3.42 11.63
C TYR A 127 -8.43 -3.61 13.02
N GLY A 128 -7.78 -4.42 13.85
CA GLY A 128 -8.28 -4.79 15.18
C GLY A 128 -7.33 -4.33 16.26
N ASN A 129 -7.81 -3.50 17.20
CA ASN A 129 -7.05 -3.05 18.38
C ASN A 129 -5.66 -2.49 18.05
N MET A 130 -5.55 -1.69 16.99
CA MET A 130 -4.27 -1.19 16.46
C MET A 130 -4.35 0.29 16.08
N PRO A 131 -3.22 0.99 15.90
CA PRO A 131 -3.20 2.31 15.25
C PRO A 131 -3.79 2.26 13.84
N LYS A 132 -4.05 3.44 13.25
CA LYS A 132 -4.27 3.52 11.80
C LYS A 132 -3.06 2.94 11.08
N PHE A 133 -3.33 2.14 10.06
CA PHE A 133 -2.32 1.41 9.31
C PHE A 133 -2.82 1.14 7.90
N GLY A 134 -1.89 1.02 6.96
CA GLY A 134 -2.16 0.58 5.59
C GLY A 134 -3.20 1.47 4.91
N LEU A 135 -4.20 0.84 4.28
CA LEU A 135 -5.24 1.55 3.54
C LEU A 135 -6.09 2.46 4.44
N ALA A 136 -6.24 2.15 5.74
CA ALA A 136 -6.97 3.01 6.67
C ALA A 136 -6.21 4.27 7.11
N SER A 137 -4.90 4.33 6.82
CA SER A 137 -4.13 5.57 6.91
C SER A 137 -4.28 6.42 5.64
N ALA A 138 -4.43 5.77 4.48
CA ALA A 138 -4.66 6.43 3.19
C ALA A 138 -6.10 6.96 3.01
N MET A 139 -7.08 6.33 3.66
CA MET A 139 -8.51 6.55 3.43
C MET A 139 -9.29 6.80 4.73
N GLU A 140 -10.61 6.93 4.63
CA GLU A 140 -11.49 7.11 5.79
C GLU A 140 -11.44 5.86 6.70
N HIS A 141 -11.04 6.03 7.96
CA HIS A 141 -10.96 4.96 8.96
C HIS A 141 -12.28 4.87 9.75
N VAL A 142 -13.05 3.81 9.52
CA VAL A 142 -14.41 3.66 10.05
C VAL A 142 -14.59 2.35 10.81
N GLN A 143 -15.55 2.29 11.74
CA GLN A 143 -15.87 1.05 12.45
C GLN A 143 -16.42 -0.03 11.48
N ALA A 144 -15.98 -1.26 11.68
CA ALA A 144 -16.38 -2.42 10.89
C ALA A 144 -17.68 -3.05 11.44
N VAL A 145 -18.78 -2.29 11.40
CA VAL A 145 -20.12 -2.67 11.89
C VAL A 145 -21.17 -2.68 10.77
N GLY A 146 -22.30 -3.35 10.97
CA GLY A 146 -23.39 -3.45 10.00
C GLY A 146 -22.93 -4.09 8.69
N ARG A 147 -23.08 -3.38 7.56
CA ARG A 147 -22.60 -3.81 6.23
C ARG A 147 -21.08 -3.99 6.12
N ARG A 148 -20.32 -3.77 7.20
CA ARG A 148 -18.87 -3.96 7.26
C ARG A 148 -18.44 -5.03 8.25
N GLU A 149 -19.36 -5.82 8.78
CA GLU A 149 -19.05 -6.78 9.84
C GLU A 149 -18.30 -8.02 9.34
N THR A 150 -18.69 -8.57 8.20
CA THR A 150 -18.05 -9.75 7.59
C THR A 150 -17.16 -9.36 6.41
N ALA A 151 -16.14 -10.17 6.14
CA ALA A 151 -15.24 -9.96 5.00
C ALA A 151 -16.02 -9.93 3.67
N ARG A 152 -17.01 -10.82 3.50
CA ARG A 152 -17.85 -10.85 2.29
C ARG A 152 -18.66 -9.57 2.11
N MET A 153 -19.19 -8.98 3.18
CA MET A 153 -19.95 -7.74 3.08
C MET A 153 -19.05 -6.53 2.81
N ARG A 154 -17.82 -6.52 3.35
CA ARG A 154 -16.83 -5.48 3.06
C ARG A 154 -16.26 -5.58 1.64
N LEU A 155 -16.02 -6.80 1.14
CA LEU A 155 -15.60 -7.05 -0.23
C LEU A 155 -16.79 -6.79 -1.15
N GLY A 156 -16.86 -5.57 -1.70
CA GLY A 156 -17.95 -4.99 -2.50
C GLY A 156 -18.81 -6.02 -3.23
N SER A 157 -19.83 -6.49 -2.53
CA SER A 157 -20.73 -7.50 -3.03
C SER A 157 -22.06 -6.80 -3.30
N LYS A 158 -22.30 -6.43 -4.56
CA LYS A 158 -23.67 -6.34 -5.08
C LYS A 158 -24.46 -7.64 -4.78
N ASN A 159 -23.76 -8.76 -4.54
CA ASN A 159 -24.29 -10.06 -4.11
C ASN A 159 -24.51 -10.24 -2.59
N ALA A 160 -24.02 -9.35 -1.72
CA ALA A 160 -24.25 -9.49 -0.28
C ALA A 160 -25.70 -9.19 0.09
N ASN A 161 -26.39 -8.37 -0.71
CA ASN A 161 -27.83 -8.17 -0.58
C ASN A 161 -28.62 -9.46 -0.88
N HIS A 162 -28.21 -10.25 -1.89
CA HIS A 162 -28.86 -11.53 -2.21
C HIS A 162 -28.65 -12.56 -1.11
N LEU A 163 -27.41 -12.72 -0.63
CA LEU A 163 -27.11 -13.68 0.43
C LEU A 163 -27.73 -13.29 1.78
N ALA A 164 -27.75 -11.99 2.12
CA ALA A 164 -28.38 -11.51 3.34
C ALA A 164 -29.91 -11.66 3.27
N MET A 165 -30.54 -11.41 2.11
CA MET A 165 -31.96 -11.68 1.89
C MET A 165 -32.28 -13.17 1.99
N GLU A 166 -31.49 -14.07 1.39
CA GLU A 166 -31.69 -15.52 1.47
C GLU A 166 -31.54 -16.06 2.89
N LEU A 167 -30.61 -15.53 3.68
CA LEU A 167 -30.42 -15.92 5.08
C LEU A 167 -31.58 -15.44 5.96
N GLN A 168 -32.13 -14.26 5.66
CA GLN A 168 -33.26 -13.68 6.39
C GLN A 168 -34.59 -14.35 6.01
N GLU A 169 -34.76 -14.78 4.75
CA GLU A 169 -35.89 -15.62 4.34
C GLU A 169 -35.83 -17.01 4.98
N LYS A 170 -34.66 -17.65 5.04
CA LYS A 170 -34.52 -18.98 5.68
C LYS A 170 -34.79 -18.97 7.19
N GLN A 171 -34.58 -17.84 7.88
CA GLN A 171 -34.89 -17.69 9.30
C GLN A 171 -36.36 -17.36 9.58
N ASN A 172 -37.10 -16.85 8.58
CA ASN A 172 -38.52 -16.52 8.72
C ASN A 172 -39.47 -17.66 8.31
N VAL A 173 -38.92 -18.79 7.82
CA VAL A 173 -39.67 -19.95 7.33
C VAL A 173 -39.49 -21.19 8.25
N SER A 174 -38.83 -21.04 9.42
CA SER A 174 -38.80 -22.05 10.49
C SER A 174 -39.48 -21.52 11.75
#